data_AF-A0A7L1JFG9-F1
#
_entry.id   AF-A0A7L1JFG9-F1
#
_cell.length_a   1.000
_cell.length_b   1.000
_cell.length_c   1.000
_cell.angle_alpha   90.00
_cell.angle_beta   90.00
_cell.angle_gamma   90.00
#
_symmetry.space_group_name_H-M   'P 1'
#
loop_
_entity.id
_entity.type
_entity.pdbx_description
1 polymer ?
#
loop_
_entity_poly.entity_id
_entity_poly.type
_entity_poly.pdbx_seq_one_letter_code
_entity_poly.pdbx_strand_id
1 'polypeptide(L)'
;RNFLQKVLLAGGSDSPYSRAMRGQITLSQLFSEMEEGCRQHASASGIVLPPTFSVSRAFEEMAAKGTVNAPLLQAARVLRRNGFKTGVLTNNWVDDSAGRLFTATLMNLLRRHFDLVIESCQLRAQKPDPEIYTYALDALQAKPQEVIFLDDIGENLKPAREMGMATILVRDTETVLKELEELSGAYPVLLTPQLLTQEEPLPTACDPSNVTHGYVPIRPGVQLHFVEMGHGPVVCLCHGFPESWLSWRYQIPALADAGFRVIALEMKGYGESTAPPDIEEYSQEQICKDLAVFLDKLVRSPPRWVPPSCQAKPWLTLGTPNPAAMLTVCPPLPRCPRAVASLNTPYRPADPSVDIVEKMKSYPTFDYQFYFQEPGVAEAELEKDIGRTLKVLIRSTRREVALHPGPLRVRERGGLLVGFPENPPASQILPGPELQYYIQRFEKSGFSGPLNWYRNMQPNWRWALSVKDRKHLEECGHWTQMERPAALNRILLEWLEGLPPDTPPPKISRL
;
A
#
# COMPACT_ATOMS: atom_id res chain seq x y z
N ARG A 1 38.11 -5.93 22.28
CA ARG A 1 36.80 -6.53 21.96
C ARG A 1 35.65 -5.95 22.79
N ASN A 2 35.81 -5.60 24.07
CA ASN A 2 34.69 -5.10 24.90
C ASN A 2 34.75 -3.59 25.20
N PHE A 3 35.46 -2.81 24.38
CA PHE A 3 35.72 -1.38 24.64
C PHE A 3 34.41 -0.58 24.71
N LEU A 4 33.59 -0.66 23.67
CA LEU A 4 32.29 0.03 23.62
C LEU A 4 31.33 -0.47 24.69
N GLN A 5 31.26 -1.79 24.91
CA GLN A 5 30.36 -2.37 25.91
C GLN A 5 30.70 -1.91 27.33
N LYS A 6 31.99 -1.79 27.67
CA LYS A 6 32.42 -1.28 28.99
C LYS A 6 32.02 0.17 29.21
N VAL A 7 32.12 1.01 28.17
CA VAL A 7 31.72 2.42 28.24
C VAL A 7 30.20 2.54 28.29
N LEU A 8 29.50 1.77 27.45
CA LEU A 8 28.04 1.81 27.29
C LEU A 8 27.31 1.37 28.57
N LEU A 9 27.88 0.42 29.33
CA LEU A 9 27.32 -0.09 30.58
C LEU A 9 27.99 0.51 31.84
N ALA A 10 28.94 1.44 31.69
CA ALA A 10 29.57 2.10 32.82
C ALA A 10 28.52 2.89 33.63
N GLY A 11 28.44 2.65 34.94
CA GLY A 11 27.44 3.25 35.82
C GLY A 11 26.17 2.40 36.04
N GLY A 12 26.10 1.19 35.47
CA GLY A 12 25.00 0.25 35.75
C GLY A 12 23.64 0.83 35.34
N SER A 13 22.71 0.91 36.29
CA SER A 13 21.37 1.48 36.07
C SER A 13 21.41 2.94 35.60
N ASP A 14 22.42 3.71 35.98
CA ASP A 14 22.58 5.12 35.60
C ASP A 14 23.51 5.32 34.41
N SER A 15 23.90 4.23 33.74
CA SER A 15 24.64 4.30 32.49
C SER A 15 23.90 5.13 31.44
N PRO A 16 24.62 5.82 30.53
CA PRO A 16 24.00 6.55 29.42
C PRO A 16 23.03 5.66 28.63
N TYR A 17 23.38 4.39 28.43
CA TYR A 17 22.52 3.41 27.77
C TYR A 17 21.21 3.18 28.51
N SER A 18 21.26 2.90 29.82
CA SER A 18 20.05 2.67 30.62
C SER A 18 19.17 3.91 30.73
N ARG A 19 19.76 5.11 30.78
CA ARG A 19 19.03 6.38 30.72
C ARG A 19 18.34 6.57 29.38
N ALA A 20 19.00 6.22 28.27
CA ALA A 20 18.43 6.28 26.92
C ALA A 20 17.28 5.27 26.73
N MET A 21 17.46 4.03 27.19
CA MET A 21 16.40 3.00 27.13
C MET A 21 15.16 3.41 27.94
N ARG A 22 15.33 4.15 29.04
CA ARG A 22 14.24 4.71 29.85
C ARG A 22 13.74 6.08 29.35
N GLY A 23 14.19 6.53 28.18
CA GLY A 23 13.75 7.79 27.56
C GLY A 23 14.10 9.06 28.36
N GLN A 24 15.07 8.97 29.27
CA GLN A 24 15.55 10.10 30.06
C GLN A 24 16.52 10.99 29.26
N ILE A 25 17.17 10.41 28.25
CA ILE A 25 17.97 11.12 27.26
C ILE A 25 17.62 10.64 25.85
N THR A 26 17.90 11.47 24.86
CA THR A 26 17.69 11.16 23.45
C THR A 26 18.86 10.35 22.86
N LEU A 27 18.67 9.83 21.65
CA LEU A 27 19.71 9.10 20.93
C LEU A 27 20.93 9.98 20.64
N SER A 28 20.74 11.24 20.22
CA SER A 28 21.86 12.17 20.01
C SER A 28 22.63 12.45 21.31
N GLN A 29 21.94 12.55 22.45
CA GLN A 29 22.58 12.69 23.76
C GLN A 29 23.36 11.42 24.14
N LEU A 30 22.79 10.23 23.90
CA LEU A 30 23.48 8.95 24.11
C LEU A 30 24.80 8.91 23.33
N PHE A 31 24.80 9.29 22.05
CA PHE A 31 26.01 9.30 21.23
C PHE A 31 27.07 10.25 21.79
N SER A 32 26.67 11.46 22.20
CA SER A 32 27.58 12.44 22.78
C SER A 32 28.21 11.95 24.08
N GLU A 33 27.41 11.42 25.02
CA GLU A 33 27.89 10.88 26.29
C GLU A 33 28.79 9.64 26.07
N MET A 34 28.44 8.77 25.12
CA MET A 34 29.25 7.60 24.78
C MET A 34 30.58 7.95 24.15
N GLU A 35 30.62 8.91 23.22
CA GLU A 35 31.87 9.34 22.60
C GLU A 35 32.82 9.93 23.64
N GLU A 36 32.29 10.71 24.57
CA GLU A 36 33.07 11.26 25.68
C GLU A 36 33.60 10.15 26.60
N GLY A 37 32.73 9.21 27.00
CA GLY A 37 33.14 8.04 27.78
C GLY A 37 34.20 7.19 27.06
N CYS A 38 34.12 7.07 25.73
CA CYS A 38 35.14 6.40 24.92
C CYS A 38 36.47 7.15 24.94
N ARG A 39 36.46 8.48 24.78
CA ARG A 39 37.69 9.30 24.87
C ARG A 39 38.36 9.17 26.24
N GLN A 40 37.57 9.21 27.31
CA GLN A 40 38.07 9.06 28.68
C GLN A 40 38.64 7.66 28.93
N HIS A 41 37.92 6.60 28.54
CA HIS A 41 38.39 5.23 28.71
C HIS A 41 39.64 4.93 27.87
N ALA A 42 39.70 5.49 26.64
CA ALA A 42 40.86 5.38 25.77
C ALA A 42 42.09 6.05 26.39
N SER A 43 41.93 7.29 26.88
CA SER A 43 42.99 8.02 27.58
C SER A 43 43.50 7.27 28.81
N ALA A 44 42.59 6.77 29.66
CA ALA A 44 42.93 6.01 30.86
C ALA A 44 43.61 4.66 30.56
N SER A 45 43.34 4.07 29.39
CA SER A 45 43.85 2.76 28.99
C SER A 45 45.05 2.84 28.02
N GLY A 46 45.54 4.05 27.71
CA GLY A 46 46.62 4.26 26.74
C GLY A 46 46.26 3.87 25.30
N ILE A 47 44.96 3.84 24.97
CA ILE A 47 44.47 3.50 23.63
C ILE A 47 44.30 4.80 22.83
N VAL A 48 44.79 4.82 21.59
CA VAL A 48 44.56 5.94 20.67
C VAL A 48 43.32 5.64 19.81
N LEU A 49 42.31 6.50 19.90
CA LEU A 49 41.14 6.39 19.03
C LEU A 49 41.47 6.92 17.62
N PRO A 50 40.97 6.26 16.55
CA PRO A 50 41.12 6.76 15.19
C PRO A 50 40.54 8.18 15.04
N PRO A 51 41.09 9.04 14.16
CA PRO A 51 40.53 10.38 13.88
C PRO A 51 39.08 10.33 13.37
N THR A 52 38.68 9.21 12.78
CA THR A 52 37.35 8.95 12.23
C THR A 52 36.41 8.24 13.22
N PHE A 53 36.82 8.04 14.47
CA PHE A 53 35.99 7.39 15.48
C PHE A 53 34.72 8.21 15.73
N SER A 54 33.58 7.56 15.56
CA SER A 54 32.27 8.13 15.84
C SER A 54 31.33 7.02 16.28
N VAL A 55 30.64 7.25 17.40
CA VAL A 55 29.63 6.30 17.90
C VAL A 55 28.38 6.38 17.01
N SER A 56 27.96 7.58 16.62
CA SER A 56 26.78 7.76 15.76
C SER A 56 26.93 7.01 14.45
N ARG A 57 28.10 7.11 13.79
CA ARG A 57 28.38 6.39 12.55
C ARG A 57 28.31 4.87 12.71
N ALA A 58 28.84 4.33 13.80
CA ALA A 58 28.78 2.89 14.07
C ALA A 58 27.32 2.40 14.26
N PHE A 59 26.49 3.20 14.93
CA PHE A 59 25.06 2.93 15.06
C PHE A 59 24.31 3.04 13.73
N GLU A 60 24.61 4.05 12.91
CA GLU A 60 24.04 4.20 11.56
C GLU A 60 24.37 3.00 10.67
N GLU A 61 25.62 2.53 10.69
CA GLU A 61 26.05 1.34 9.95
C GLU A 61 25.37 0.05 10.46
N MET A 62 25.10 -0.04 11.76
CA MET A 62 24.34 -1.16 12.35
C MET A 62 22.87 -1.10 11.93
N ALA A 63 22.23 0.08 12.03
CA ALA A 63 20.84 0.29 11.63
C ALA A 63 20.63 0.01 10.13
N ALA A 64 21.57 0.42 9.27
CA ALA A 64 21.53 0.16 7.84
C ALA A 64 21.62 -1.33 7.48
N LYS A 65 22.18 -2.17 8.37
CA LYS A 65 22.22 -3.63 8.23
C LYS A 65 21.03 -4.33 8.88
N GLY A 66 20.28 -3.62 9.73
CA GLY A 66 19.12 -4.15 10.42
C GLY A 66 18.00 -4.46 9.44
N THR A 67 17.64 -5.73 9.34
CA THR A 67 16.49 -6.18 8.55
C THR A 67 15.44 -6.80 9.46
N VAL A 68 14.18 -6.70 9.04
CA VAL A 68 13.08 -7.38 9.73
C VAL A 68 13.22 -8.88 9.48
N ASN A 69 13.15 -9.69 10.55
CA ASN A 69 13.10 -11.14 10.45
C ASN A 69 11.73 -11.57 9.90
N ALA A 70 11.63 -11.68 8.57
CA ALA A 70 10.37 -11.94 7.88
C ALA A 70 9.68 -13.24 8.32
N PRO A 71 10.38 -14.37 8.54
CA PRO A 71 9.73 -15.57 9.08
C PRO A 71 9.10 -15.37 10.47
N LEU A 72 9.77 -14.68 11.40
CA LEU A 72 9.18 -14.41 12.73
C LEU A 72 7.99 -13.47 12.65
N LEU A 73 8.04 -12.46 11.78
CA LEU A 73 6.89 -11.58 11.53
C LEU A 73 5.72 -12.37 10.95
N GLN A 74 5.99 -13.32 10.06
CA GLN A 74 4.96 -14.19 9.50
C GLN A 74 4.36 -15.12 10.57
N ALA A 75 5.18 -15.69 11.44
CA ALA A 75 4.71 -16.50 12.58
C ALA A 75 3.76 -15.69 13.49
N ALA A 76 4.15 -14.45 13.83
CA ALA A 76 3.29 -13.56 14.61
C ALA A 76 1.94 -13.30 13.93
N ARG A 77 1.94 -13.06 12.61
CA ARG A 77 0.69 -12.88 11.83
C ARG A 77 -0.19 -14.13 11.84
N VAL A 78 0.42 -15.32 11.74
CA VAL A 78 -0.29 -16.59 11.78
C VAL A 78 -0.90 -16.83 13.15
N LEU A 79 -0.15 -16.62 14.23
CA LEU A 79 -0.66 -16.72 15.60
C LEU A 79 -1.83 -15.75 15.83
N ARG A 80 -1.68 -14.49 15.40
CA ARG A 80 -2.73 -13.48 15.50
C ARG A 80 -4.02 -13.89 14.77
N ARG A 81 -3.90 -14.42 13.55
CA ARG A 81 -5.05 -14.96 12.79
C ARG A 81 -5.73 -16.13 13.48
N ASN A 82 -4.99 -16.90 14.28
CA ASN A 82 -5.52 -18.00 15.08
C ASN A 82 -6.00 -17.57 16.48
N GLY A 83 -6.17 -16.26 16.71
CA GLY A 83 -6.79 -15.73 17.93
C GLY A 83 -5.83 -15.37 19.06
N PHE A 84 -4.52 -15.50 18.87
CA PHE A 84 -3.55 -14.99 19.84
C PHE A 84 -3.53 -13.46 19.83
N LYS A 85 -3.47 -12.84 21.02
CA LYS A 85 -3.01 -11.45 21.13
C LYS A 85 -1.50 -11.42 20.97
N THR A 86 -1.00 -10.55 20.12
CA THR A 86 0.42 -10.44 19.80
C THR A 86 0.97 -9.07 20.20
N GLY A 87 2.17 -9.05 20.80
CA GLY A 87 2.79 -7.82 21.28
C GLY A 87 4.28 -7.74 20.96
N VAL A 88 4.79 -6.52 20.79
CA VAL A 88 6.23 -6.22 20.77
C VAL A 88 6.60 -5.48 22.04
N LEU A 89 7.57 -5.99 22.79
CA LEU A 89 8.17 -5.34 23.94
C LEU A 89 9.64 -5.03 23.65
N THR A 90 9.95 -3.79 23.31
CA THR A 90 11.28 -3.40 22.83
C THR A 90 11.98 -2.40 23.76
N ASN A 91 13.25 -2.68 24.07
CA ASN A 91 14.14 -1.67 24.64
C ASN A 91 14.60 -0.77 23.49
N ASN A 92 14.10 0.45 23.47
CA ASN A 92 14.39 1.43 22.44
C ASN A 92 14.54 2.83 23.07
N TRP A 93 14.94 3.80 22.26
CA TRP A 93 15.29 5.15 22.66
C TRP A 93 14.40 6.20 21.99
N VAL A 94 14.47 7.45 22.49
CA VAL A 94 13.88 8.60 21.79
C VAL A 94 14.84 9.03 20.68
N ASP A 95 14.51 8.71 19.43
CA ASP A 95 15.35 8.99 18.26
C ASP A 95 15.10 10.41 17.71
N ASP A 96 16.00 11.32 18.06
CA ASP A 96 16.07 12.70 17.56
C ASP A 96 17.11 12.89 16.44
N SER A 97 17.72 11.80 15.98
CA SER A 97 18.81 11.85 15.00
C SER A 97 18.31 12.23 13.60
N ALA A 98 19.26 12.49 12.69
CA ALA A 98 18.97 12.63 11.27
C ALA A 98 18.41 11.34 10.65
N GLY A 99 18.73 10.17 11.24
CA GLY A 99 18.28 8.85 10.79
C GLY A 99 16.91 8.39 11.32
N ARG A 100 16.24 9.21 12.15
CA ARG A 100 15.00 8.84 12.86
C ARG A 100 13.85 8.29 12.00
N LEU A 101 13.86 8.56 10.69
CA LEU A 101 12.87 8.02 9.76
C LEU A 101 12.90 6.48 9.73
N PHE A 102 14.08 5.86 9.89
CA PHE A 102 14.21 4.41 9.96
C PHE A 102 13.45 3.86 11.18
N THR A 103 13.75 4.38 12.38
CA THR A 103 13.09 3.99 13.63
C THR A 103 11.58 4.21 13.55
N ALA A 104 11.14 5.35 13.03
CA ALA A 104 9.72 5.65 12.85
C ALA A 104 9.03 4.68 11.87
N THR A 105 9.69 4.33 10.76
CA THR A 105 9.16 3.40 9.75
C THR A 105 9.03 2.00 10.31
N LEU A 106 10.05 1.51 11.02
CA LEU A 106 10.03 0.21 11.68
C LEU A 106 8.92 0.13 12.73
N MET A 107 8.81 1.13 13.60
CA MET A 107 7.76 1.14 14.62
C MET A 107 6.36 1.22 14.02
N ASN A 108 6.18 1.94 12.91
CA ASN A 108 4.91 1.97 12.18
C ASN A 108 4.58 0.60 11.56
N LEU A 109 5.56 -0.09 10.96
CA LEU A 109 5.39 -1.44 10.45
C LEU A 109 4.95 -2.41 11.56
N LEU A 110 5.65 -2.41 12.69
CA LEU A 110 5.31 -3.30 13.82
C LEU A 110 3.90 -3.03 14.35
N ARG A 111 3.49 -1.76 14.49
CA ARG A 111 2.14 -1.40 14.95
C ARG A 111 1.02 -1.88 14.04
N ARG A 112 1.30 -2.15 12.76
CA ARG A 112 0.30 -2.73 11.84
C ARG A 112 0.14 -4.23 12.02
N HIS A 113 1.21 -4.92 12.43
CA HIS A 113 1.24 -6.37 12.51
C HIS A 113 0.89 -6.92 13.89
N PHE A 114 1.16 -6.17 14.95
CA PHE A 114 0.94 -6.57 16.34
C PHE A 114 -0.23 -5.80 16.97
N ASP A 115 -0.91 -6.40 17.96
CA ASP A 115 -2.00 -5.76 18.70
C ASP A 115 -1.48 -4.70 19.67
N LEU A 116 -0.23 -4.86 20.14
CA LEU A 116 0.43 -3.97 21.07
C LEU A 116 1.91 -3.78 20.70
N VAL A 117 2.40 -2.54 20.76
CA VAL A 117 3.83 -2.23 20.64
C VAL A 117 4.21 -1.32 21.80
N ILE A 118 5.06 -1.82 22.68
CA ILE A 118 5.58 -1.14 23.86
C ILE A 118 7.04 -0.78 23.63
N GLU A 119 7.34 0.51 23.78
CA GLU A 119 8.69 1.06 23.71
C GLU A 119 9.14 1.49 25.11
N SER A 120 10.27 0.95 25.58
CA SER A 120 10.81 1.24 26.92
C SER A 120 10.96 2.73 27.21
N CYS A 121 11.40 3.51 26.21
CA CYS A 121 11.62 4.95 26.36
C CYS A 121 10.34 5.74 26.65
N GLN A 122 9.19 5.24 26.22
CA GLN A 122 7.89 5.88 26.46
C GLN A 122 7.36 5.56 27.87
N LEU A 123 7.72 4.39 28.42
CA LEU A 123 7.29 3.95 29.75
C LEU A 123 8.24 4.34 30.88
N ARG A 124 9.45 4.80 30.55
CA ARG A 124 10.53 5.03 31.51
C ARG A 124 10.97 3.79 32.31
N ALA A 125 10.68 2.62 31.78
CA ALA A 125 11.09 1.32 32.28
C ALA A 125 11.72 0.53 31.13
N GLN A 126 12.72 -0.29 31.39
CA GLN A 126 13.40 -1.11 30.37
C GLN A 126 13.40 -2.58 30.80
N LYS A 127 13.53 -3.52 29.87
CA LYS A 127 13.93 -4.88 30.23
C LYS A 127 15.36 -4.84 30.81
N PRO A 128 15.67 -5.52 31.92
CA PRO A 128 14.86 -6.53 32.62
C PRO A 128 14.06 -6.02 33.85
N ASP A 129 13.74 -4.73 33.96
CA ASP A 129 12.97 -4.20 35.09
C ASP A 129 11.58 -4.86 35.16
N PRO A 130 11.15 -5.47 36.29
CA PRO A 130 9.89 -6.20 36.38
C PRO A 130 8.65 -5.40 35.96
N GLU A 131 8.64 -4.09 36.24
CA GLU A 131 7.52 -3.18 35.95
C GLU A 131 7.11 -3.18 34.48
N ILE A 132 8.07 -3.32 33.55
CA ILE A 132 7.76 -3.29 32.11
C ILE A 132 7.01 -4.55 31.66
N TYR A 133 7.27 -5.69 32.30
CA TYR A 133 6.58 -6.96 32.02
C TYR A 133 5.17 -6.95 32.61
N THR A 134 5.00 -6.42 33.82
CA THR A 134 3.68 -6.24 34.44
C THR A 134 2.81 -5.32 33.57
N TYR A 135 3.35 -4.18 33.13
CA TYR A 135 2.65 -3.30 32.21
C TYR A 135 2.22 -4.00 30.92
N ALA A 136 3.10 -4.82 30.33
CA ALA A 136 2.79 -5.57 29.11
C ALA A 136 1.66 -6.58 29.32
N LEU A 137 1.66 -7.31 30.44
CA LEU A 137 0.59 -8.25 30.80
C LEU A 137 -0.76 -7.55 30.99
N ASP A 138 -0.76 -6.43 31.72
CA ASP A 138 -1.97 -5.64 31.98
C ASP A 138 -2.55 -5.07 30.68
N ALA A 139 -1.70 -4.52 29.81
CA ALA A 139 -2.11 -3.97 28.52
C ALA A 139 -2.65 -5.04 27.57
N LEU A 140 -2.07 -6.25 27.59
CA LEU A 140 -2.58 -7.41 26.84
C LEU A 140 -3.81 -8.04 27.50
N GLN A 141 -4.11 -7.72 28.76
CA GLN A 141 -5.10 -8.39 29.60
C GLN A 141 -4.87 -9.91 29.61
N ALA A 142 -3.64 -10.32 29.91
CA ALA A 142 -3.22 -11.72 29.90
C ALA A 142 -2.57 -12.09 31.24
N LYS A 143 -2.75 -13.34 31.67
CA LYS A 143 -2.01 -13.90 32.82
C LYS A 143 -0.62 -14.34 32.37
N PRO A 144 0.41 -14.33 33.23
CA PRO A 144 1.75 -14.78 32.87
C PRO A 144 1.78 -16.17 32.20
N GLN A 145 0.99 -17.12 32.71
CA GLN A 145 0.94 -18.51 32.22
C GLN A 145 0.32 -18.63 30.82
N GLU A 146 -0.36 -17.59 30.33
CA GLU A 146 -0.97 -17.52 29.00
C GLU A 146 -0.01 -16.91 27.96
N VAL A 147 1.20 -16.51 28.37
CA VAL A 147 2.14 -15.76 27.53
C VAL A 147 3.37 -16.58 27.19
N ILE A 148 3.74 -16.55 25.90
CA ILE A 148 5.02 -17.00 25.37
C ILE A 148 5.86 -15.75 25.06
N PHE A 149 6.99 -15.59 25.75
CA PHE A 149 7.87 -14.43 25.64
C PHE A 149 9.18 -14.79 24.92
N LEU A 150 9.47 -14.07 23.84
CA LEU A 150 10.64 -14.28 22.98
C LEU A 150 11.61 -13.11 23.15
N ASP A 151 12.89 -13.40 23.40
CA ASP A 151 13.96 -12.40 23.49
C ASP A 151 15.30 -13.02 23.09
N ASP A 152 16.18 -12.24 22.47
CA ASP A 152 17.54 -12.67 22.10
C ASP A 152 18.54 -12.53 23.25
N ILE A 153 18.16 -11.81 24.31
CA ILE A 153 18.99 -11.58 25.49
C ILE A 153 18.45 -12.39 26.68
N GLY A 154 19.24 -13.37 27.13
CA GLY A 154 18.84 -14.25 28.25
C GLY A 154 18.51 -13.53 29.56
N GLU A 155 19.17 -12.40 29.86
CA GLU A 155 18.85 -11.59 31.05
C GLU A 155 17.44 -10.99 30.98
N ASN A 156 16.96 -10.61 29.79
CA ASN A 156 15.60 -10.11 29.58
C ASN A 156 14.53 -11.22 29.70
N LEU A 157 14.92 -12.50 29.62
CA LEU A 157 13.99 -13.61 29.79
C LEU A 157 13.78 -13.99 31.26
N LYS A 158 14.72 -13.67 32.15
CA LYS A 158 14.64 -14.07 33.56
C LYS A 158 13.39 -13.57 34.27
N PRO A 159 13.04 -12.26 34.21
CA PRO A 159 11.83 -11.78 34.89
C PRO A 159 10.56 -12.41 34.32
N ALA A 160 10.46 -12.55 33.00
CA ALA A 160 9.33 -13.21 32.35
C ALA A 160 9.15 -14.65 32.85
N ARG A 161 10.24 -15.41 32.97
CA ARG A 161 10.22 -16.78 33.50
C ARG A 161 9.84 -16.81 34.99
N GLU A 162 10.38 -15.92 35.80
CA GLU A 162 10.07 -15.80 37.22
C GLU A 162 8.60 -15.45 37.47
N MET A 163 7.98 -14.68 36.57
CA MET A 163 6.54 -14.39 36.58
C MET A 163 5.67 -15.57 36.14
N GLY A 164 6.26 -16.61 35.55
CA GLY A 164 5.56 -17.81 35.08
C GLY A 164 5.19 -17.81 33.59
N MET A 165 5.80 -16.95 32.77
CA MET A 165 5.66 -17.00 31.32
C MET A 165 6.47 -18.16 30.73
N ALA A 166 6.00 -18.73 29.62
CA ALA A 166 6.85 -19.56 28.78
C ALA A 166 7.87 -18.65 28.08
N THR A 167 9.14 -19.05 28.02
CA THR A 167 10.20 -18.20 27.45
C THR A 167 10.99 -18.93 26.39
N ILE A 168 11.27 -18.28 25.26
CA ILE A 168 12.11 -18.80 24.18
C ILE A 168 13.31 -17.86 24.00
N LEU A 169 14.52 -18.41 24.01
CA LEU A 169 15.74 -17.67 23.72
C LEU A 169 16.01 -17.67 22.21
N VAL A 170 15.90 -16.50 21.59
CA VAL A 170 16.06 -16.34 20.15
C VAL A 170 17.54 -16.44 19.77
N ARG A 171 17.95 -17.58 19.20
CA ARG A 171 19.31 -17.81 18.66
C ARG A 171 19.32 -17.87 17.14
N ASP A 172 18.40 -18.65 16.60
CA ASP A 172 18.16 -18.81 15.17
C ASP A 172 16.66 -18.95 14.93
N THR A 173 16.23 -18.58 13.74
CA THR A 173 14.81 -18.51 13.39
C THR A 173 14.13 -19.88 13.38
N GLU A 174 14.82 -20.93 12.94
CA GLU A 174 14.23 -22.26 12.77
C GLU A 174 13.90 -22.90 14.13
N THR A 175 14.85 -22.87 15.05
CA THR A 175 14.65 -23.37 16.43
C THR A 175 13.52 -22.62 17.13
N VAL A 176 13.45 -21.29 16.95
CA VAL A 176 12.39 -20.47 17.55
C VAL A 176 11.01 -20.83 17.01
N LEU A 177 10.87 -21.00 15.70
CA LEU A 177 9.58 -21.38 15.11
C LEU A 177 9.11 -22.75 15.60
N LYS A 178 10.03 -23.70 15.81
CA LYS A 178 9.73 -25.01 16.37
C LYS A 178 9.26 -24.94 17.82
N GLU A 179 10.02 -24.26 18.69
CA GLU A 179 9.62 -24.08 20.10
C GLU A 179 8.30 -23.32 20.23
N LEU A 180 8.08 -22.32 19.37
CA LEU A 180 6.85 -21.55 19.34
C LEU A 180 5.64 -22.40 18.91
N GLU A 181 5.81 -23.32 17.97
CA GLU A 181 4.76 -24.26 17.58
C GLU A 181 4.40 -25.22 18.71
N GLU A 182 5.40 -25.80 19.37
CA GLU A 182 5.21 -26.71 20.50
C GLU A 182 4.46 -26.03 21.65
N LEU A 183 4.83 -24.80 22.01
CA LEU A 183 4.24 -24.06 23.12
C LEU A 183 2.87 -23.45 22.81
N SER A 184 2.63 -23.03 21.57
CA SER A 184 1.35 -22.44 21.17
C SER A 184 0.25 -23.47 20.97
N GLY A 185 0.59 -24.76 20.84
CA GLY A 185 -0.35 -25.82 20.48
C GLY A 185 -0.94 -25.63 19.07
N ALA A 186 -0.37 -24.73 18.26
CA ALA A 186 -0.80 -24.43 16.90
C ALA A 186 -0.33 -25.51 15.90
N TYR A 187 -0.35 -26.78 16.29
CA TYR A 187 0.07 -27.88 15.43
C TYR A 187 -1.05 -28.28 14.46
N PRO A 188 -0.79 -28.48 13.15
CA PRO A 188 0.41 -28.15 12.39
C PRO A 188 0.18 -26.84 11.61
N VAL A 189 0.74 -25.71 12.04
CA VAL A 189 0.49 -24.40 11.41
C VAL A 189 1.76 -23.56 11.24
N LEU A 190 2.82 -23.79 12.03
CA LEU A 190 4.08 -23.04 11.96
C LEU A 190 5.23 -23.82 11.28
N LEU A 191 5.19 -25.16 11.25
CA LEU A 191 6.16 -26.02 10.54
C LEU A 191 5.57 -26.74 9.32
N THR A 192 4.38 -26.38 8.86
CA THR A 192 3.83 -26.99 7.65
C THR A 192 4.67 -26.65 6.42
N PRO A 193 4.71 -27.55 5.42
CA PRO A 193 5.15 -27.21 4.08
C PRO A 193 4.54 -25.89 3.60
N GLN A 194 3.32 -25.46 3.95
CA GLN A 194 2.85 -24.12 3.52
C GLN A 194 3.73 -22.91 3.93
N LEU A 195 4.62 -23.04 4.92
CA LEU A 195 5.65 -22.03 5.27
C LEU A 195 7.02 -22.31 4.61
N LEU A 196 7.28 -23.54 4.16
CA LEU A 196 8.54 -24.02 3.55
C LEU A 196 8.44 -24.31 2.03
N THR A 197 7.23 -24.50 1.52
CA THR A 197 6.78 -24.71 0.15
C THR A 197 6.02 -23.46 -0.24
N GLN A 198 6.53 -22.82 -1.28
CA GLN A 198 6.15 -21.54 -1.85
C GLN A 198 4.68 -21.46 -2.34
N GLU A 199 3.68 -21.59 -1.47
CA GLU A 199 2.45 -20.81 -1.67
C GLU A 199 2.64 -19.52 -0.88
N GLU A 200 3.04 -18.45 -1.57
CA GLU A 200 3.21 -17.14 -0.94
C GLU A 200 1.91 -16.79 -0.19
N PRO A 201 1.96 -16.59 1.14
CA PRO A 201 0.79 -16.16 1.88
C PRO A 201 0.28 -14.86 1.26
N LEU A 202 -1.04 -14.73 1.10
CA LEU A 202 -1.63 -13.51 0.54
C LEU A 202 -1.04 -12.27 1.27
N PRO A 203 -0.67 -11.22 0.52
CA PRO A 203 -0.17 -9.98 1.11
C PRO A 203 -1.12 -9.45 2.19
N THR A 204 -0.62 -8.56 3.04
CA THR A 204 -1.47 -7.88 4.03
C THR A 204 -2.56 -7.09 3.29
N ALA A 205 -3.82 -7.42 3.52
CA ALA A 205 -4.94 -6.58 3.10
C ALA A 205 -5.07 -5.40 4.08
N CYS A 206 -5.40 -4.21 3.58
CA CYS A 206 -5.89 -3.14 4.44
C CYS A 206 -7.38 -3.34 4.79
N ASP A 207 -7.73 -3.01 6.01
CA ASP A 207 -9.13 -2.88 6.46
C ASP A 207 -9.64 -1.46 6.12
N PRO A 208 -10.88 -1.29 5.61
CA PRO A 208 -11.48 0.03 5.37
C PRO A 208 -11.43 0.99 6.57
N SER A 209 -11.48 0.49 7.80
CA SER A 209 -11.38 1.32 9.00
C SER A 209 -9.95 1.81 9.30
N ASN A 210 -8.94 1.19 8.70
CA ASN A 210 -7.52 1.43 8.97
C ASN A 210 -6.81 2.22 7.85
N VAL A 211 -7.57 2.89 6.99
CA VAL A 211 -7.05 3.77 5.93
C VAL A 211 -7.57 5.19 6.11
N THR A 212 -6.83 6.18 5.61
CA THR A 212 -7.32 7.57 5.65
C THR A 212 -8.27 7.79 4.49
N HIS A 213 -9.52 8.20 4.77
CA HIS A 213 -10.48 8.58 3.74
C HIS A 213 -10.32 10.06 3.38
N GLY A 214 -10.14 10.34 2.09
CA GLY A 214 -10.03 11.69 1.55
C GLY A 214 -11.09 11.98 0.50
N TYR A 215 -11.45 13.26 0.36
CA TYR A 215 -12.45 13.73 -0.58
C TYR A 215 -11.96 15.00 -1.27
N VAL A 216 -11.93 15.00 -2.61
CA VAL A 216 -11.53 16.17 -3.40
C VAL A 216 -12.69 16.62 -4.27
N PRO A 217 -13.30 17.80 -4.00
CA PRO A 217 -14.25 18.41 -4.91
C PRO A 217 -13.48 18.87 -6.15
N ILE A 218 -13.70 18.24 -7.31
CA ILE A 218 -12.98 18.57 -8.55
C ILE A 218 -13.65 19.73 -9.30
N ARG A 219 -14.98 19.79 -9.29
CA ARG A 219 -15.79 20.91 -9.80
C ARG A 219 -17.10 21.03 -9.00
N PRO A 220 -17.90 22.10 -9.15
CA PRO A 220 -19.19 22.21 -8.46
C PRO A 220 -20.04 20.95 -8.70
N GLY A 221 -20.55 20.36 -7.61
CA GLY A 221 -21.39 19.17 -7.66
C GLY A 221 -20.68 17.84 -7.95
N VAL A 222 -19.35 17.83 -8.20
CA VAL A 222 -18.59 16.58 -8.45
C VAL A 222 -17.38 16.50 -7.53
N GLN A 223 -17.36 15.45 -6.71
CA GLN A 223 -16.32 15.12 -5.75
C GLN A 223 -15.85 13.68 -5.95
N LEU A 224 -14.55 13.46 -5.79
CA LEU A 224 -13.95 12.12 -5.81
C LEU A 224 -13.49 11.74 -4.40
N HIS A 225 -13.88 10.55 -3.97
CA HIS A 225 -13.39 9.87 -2.78
C HIS A 225 -12.16 9.03 -3.11
N PHE A 226 -11.20 8.98 -2.18
CA PHE A 226 -10.05 8.10 -2.25
C PHE A 226 -9.65 7.63 -0.85
N VAL A 227 -8.87 6.57 -0.78
CA VAL A 227 -8.15 6.20 0.44
C VAL A 227 -6.65 6.42 0.29
N GLU A 228 -6.01 6.75 1.41
CA GLU A 228 -4.60 7.12 1.46
C GLU A 228 -3.84 6.32 2.52
N MET A 229 -2.65 5.82 2.13
CA MET A 229 -1.70 5.17 3.03
C MET A 229 -0.26 5.42 2.58
N GLY A 230 0.66 5.52 3.55
CA GLY A 230 2.09 5.65 3.28
C GLY A 230 2.55 7.09 3.06
N HIS A 231 3.79 7.23 2.62
CA HIS A 231 4.47 8.52 2.41
C HIS A 231 5.48 8.37 1.27
N GLY A 232 5.92 9.48 0.67
CA GLY A 232 6.86 9.46 -0.45
C GLY A 232 6.21 9.80 -1.79
N PRO A 233 6.76 9.34 -2.93
CA PRO A 233 6.19 9.58 -4.26
C PRO A 233 4.76 9.06 -4.35
N VAL A 234 3.87 9.83 -4.98
CA VAL A 234 2.45 9.45 -5.08
C VAL A 234 2.25 8.33 -6.09
N VAL A 235 1.52 7.30 -5.69
CA VAL A 235 1.00 6.24 -6.57
C VAL A 235 -0.52 6.31 -6.55
N CYS A 236 -1.13 6.71 -7.66
CA CYS A 236 -2.58 6.73 -7.82
C CYS A 236 -3.06 5.40 -8.40
N LEU A 237 -3.93 4.69 -7.69
CA LEU A 237 -4.51 3.41 -8.09
C LEU A 237 -5.94 3.63 -8.57
N CYS A 238 -6.25 3.19 -9.79
CA CYS A 238 -7.56 3.35 -10.41
C CYS A 238 -8.17 1.97 -10.72
N HIS A 239 -9.33 1.65 -10.13
CA HIS A 239 -10.00 0.36 -10.33
C HIS A 239 -10.90 0.33 -11.59
N GLY A 240 -11.39 -0.85 -11.97
CA GLY A 240 -12.22 -1.09 -13.13
C GLY A 240 -13.68 -1.33 -12.77
N PHE A 241 -14.39 -2.04 -13.65
CA PHE A 241 -15.80 -2.38 -13.48
C PHE A 241 -15.97 -3.87 -13.15
N PRO A 242 -16.93 -4.25 -12.28
CA PRO A 242 -17.64 -3.42 -11.31
C PRO A 242 -16.91 -3.50 -9.96
N GLU A 243 -15.93 -2.62 -9.75
CA GLU A 243 -15.00 -2.73 -8.61
C GLU A 243 -15.21 -1.64 -7.56
N SER A 244 -14.25 -1.53 -6.64
CA SER A 244 -14.09 -0.42 -5.69
C SER A 244 -12.58 -0.17 -5.48
N TRP A 245 -12.20 0.94 -4.83
CA TRP A 245 -10.85 1.12 -4.31
C TRP A 245 -10.35 -0.10 -3.51
N LEU A 246 -11.27 -0.82 -2.84
CA LEU A 246 -10.97 -2.02 -2.04
C LEU A 246 -10.43 -3.20 -2.87
N SER A 247 -10.54 -3.15 -4.19
CA SER A 247 -9.86 -4.10 -5.09
C SER A 247 -8.33 -4.05 -4.93
N TRP A 248 -7.80 -2.91 -4.49
CA TRP A 248 -6.37 -2.68 -4.26
C TRP A 248 -5.92 -2.98 -2.83
N ARG A 249 -6.76 -3.60 -1.99
CA ARG A 249 -6.48 -3.80 -0.56
C ARG A 249 -5.16 -4.50 -0.25
N TYR A 250 -4.67 -5.35 -1.15
CA TYR A 250 -3.38 -6.03 -1.00
C TYR A 250 -2.20 -5.17 -1.46
N GLN A 251 -2.42 -4.25 -2.40
CA GLN A 251 -1.38 -3.38 -2.96
C GLN A 251 -1.18 -2.14 -2.09
N ILE A 252 -2.22 -1.63 -1.44
CA ILE A 252 -2.15 -0.40 -0.63
C ILE A 252 -1.08 -0.52 0.47
N PRO A 253 -1.09 -1.55 1.36
CA PRO A 253 -0.03 -1.70 2.36
C PRO A 253 1.34 -1.99 1.74
N ALA A 254 1.40 -2.88 0.74
CA ALA A 254 2.67 -3.29 0.13
C ALA A 254 3.41 -2.11 -0.52
N LEU A 255 2.69 -1.25 -1.24
CA LEU A 255 3.28 -0.05 -1.84
C LEU A 255 3.60 1.02 -0.79
N ALA A 256 2.78 1.16 0.25
CA ALA A 256 3.07 2.07 1.36
C ALA A 256 4.36 1.66 2.12
N ASP A 257 4.55 0.36 2.34
CA ASP A 257 5.74 -0.21 2.98
C ASP A 257 6.98 -0.08 2.09
N ALA A 258 6.81 -0.08 0.76
CA ALA A 258 7.86 0.22 -0.20
C ALA A 258 8.22 1.73 -0.29
N GLY A 259 7.63 2.59 0.56
CA GLY A 259 7.95 4.01 0.64
C GLY A 259 7.23 4.89 -0.38
N PHE A 260 6.02 4.46 -0.80
CA PHE A 260 5.13 5.27 -1.64
C PHE A 260 3.96 5.86 -0.86
N ARG A 261 3.47 7.02 -1.30
CA ARG A 261 2.19 7.59 -0.87
C ARG A 261 1.10 7.06 -1.78
N VAL A 262 0.37 6.05 -1.34
CA VAL A 262 -0.66 5.39 -2.14
C VAL A 262 -1.97 6.15 -2.02
N ILE A 263 -2.59 6.43 -3.16
CA ILE A 263 -3.90 7.04 -3.32
C ILE A 263 -4.76 6.07 -4.11
N ALA A 264 -5.58 5.27 -3.44
CA ALA A 264 -6.51 4.38 -4.13
C ALA A 264 -7.84 5.10 -4.33
N LEU A 265 -8.11 5.46 -5.58
CA LEU A 265 -9.27 6.27 -5.96
C LEU A 265 -10.52 5.39 -6.04
N GLU A 266 -11.62 5.87 -5.49
CA GLU A 266 -12.95 5.39 -5.86
C GLU A 266 -13.35 6.12 -7.14
N MET A 267 -13.44 5.41 -8.26
CA MET A 267 -13.64 6.04 -9.57
C MET A 267 -14.99 6.76 -9.63
N LYS A 268 -15.11 7.77 -10.48
CA LYS A 268 -16.37 8.49 -10.71
C LYS A 268 -17.50 7.50 -11.07
N GLY A 269 -18.65 7.65 -10.42
CA GLY A 269 -19.77 6.71 -10.53
C GLY A 269 -19.81 5.62 -9.45
N TYR A 270 -18.75 5.44 -8.65
CA TYR A 270 -18.65 4.34 -7.68
C TYR A 270 -18.67 4.84 -6.24
N GLY A 271 -19.32 4.06 -5.37
CA GLY A 271 -19.19 4.16 -3.92
C GLY A 271 -19.47 5.56 -3.36
N GLU A 272 -18.44 6.20 -2.81
CA GLU A 272 -18.56 7.54 -2.22
C GLU A 272 -18.19 8.69 -3.17
N SER A 273 -17.65 8.38 -4.35
CA SER A 273 -17.47 9.37 -5.41
C SER A 273 -18.81 9.75 -6.02
N THR A 274 -18.91 11.00 -6.49
CA THR A 274 -20.12 11.46 -7.17
C THR A 274 -20.40 10.60 -8.41
N ALA A 275 -21.67 10.27 -8.62
CA ALA A 275 -22.18 9.58 -9.79
C ALA A 275 -23.14 10.50 -10.59
N PRO A 276 -22.64 11.41 -11.44
CA PRO A 276 -23.50 12.21 -12.31
C PRO A 276 -24.36 11.30 -13.20
N PRO A 277 -25.61 11.70 -13.53
CA PRO A 277 -26.51 10.85 -14.32
C PRO A 277 -26.14 10.82 -15.82
N ASP A 278 -25.54 11.89 -16.34
CA ASP A 278 -25.26 12.06 -17.76
C ASP A 278 -24.19 11.05 -18.25
N ILE A 279 -24.38 10.45 -19.42
CA ILE A 279 -23.51 9.40 -19.95
C ILE A 279 -22.13 9.98 -20.33
N GLU A 280 -22.11 11.17 -20.92
CA GLU A 280 -20.94 11.85 -21.44
C GLU A 280 -19.92 12.20 -20.34
N GLU A 281 -20.38 12.33 -19.10
CA GLU A 281 -19.56 12.55 -17.90
C GLU A 281 -18.57 11.42 -17.62
N TYR A 282 -18.76 10.26 -18.27
CA TYR A 282 -17.94 9.05 -18.15
C TYR A 282 -17.14 8.74 -19.43
N SER A 283 -17.11 9.65 -20.40
CA SER A 283 -16.18 9.56 -21.54
C SER A 283 -14.73 9.60 -21.07
N GLN A 284 -13.81 8.94 -21.80
CA GLN A 284 -12.40 8.89 -21.38
C GLN A 284 -11.79 10.28 -21.29
N GLU A 285 -12.15 11.17 -22.23
CA GLU A 285 -11.72 12.56 -22.22
C GLU A 285 -12.13 13.26 -20.91
N GLN A 286 -13.41 13.14 -20.53
CA GLN A 286 -13.92 13.81 -19.35
C GLN A 286 -13.31 13.25 -18.06
N ILE A 287 -13.17 11.93 -17.95
CA ILE A 287 -12.51 11.32 -16.80
C ILE A 287 -11.03 11.75 -16.72
N CYS A 288 -10.31 11.81 -17.84
CA CYS A 288 -8.92 12.25 -17.82
C CYS A 288 -8.78 13.72 -17.38
N LYS A 289 -9.70 14.60 -17.80
CA LYS A 289 -9.76 15.98 -17.30
C LYS A 289 -10.05 16.01 -15.79
N ASP A 290 -10.98 15.18 -15.31
CA ASP A 290 -11.36 15.08 -13.90
C ASP A 290 -10.19 14.61 -13.03
N LEU A 291 -9.48 13.58 -13.47
CA LEU A 291 -8.27 13.06 -12.82
C LEU A 291 -7.14 14.10 -12.79
N ALA A 292 -6.97 14.87 -13.86
CA ALA A 292 -5.99 15.95 -13.89
C ALA A 292 -6.26 17.00 -12.82
N VAL A 293 -7.51 17.43 -12.69
CA VAL A 293 -7.95 18.39 -11.65
C VAL A 293 -7.82 17.79 -10.26
N PHE A 294 -8.18 16.51 -10.09
CA PHE A 294 -8.03 15.78 -8.83
C PHE A 294 -6.57 15.80 -8.35
N LEU A 295 -5.65 15.35 -9.21
CA LEU A 295 -4.22 15.29 -8.90
C LEU A 295 -3.64 16.68 -8.64
N ASP A 296 -4.03 17.67 -9.45
CA ASP A 296 -3.59 19.04 -9.26
C ASP A 296 -4.01 19.62 -7.90
N LYS A 297 -5.26 19.39 -7.48
CA LYS A 297 -5.76 19.80 -6.16
C LYS A 297 -5.09 19.06 -5.02
N LEU A 298 -4.87 17.76 -5.15
CA LEU A 298 -4.19 16.93 -4.15
C LEU A 298 -2.75 17.41 -3.88
N VAL A 299 -2.13 18.06 -4.87
CA VAL A 299 -0.75 18.53 -4.85
C VAL A 299 -0.63 19.98 -4.38
N ARG A 300 -1.57 20.86 -4.78
CA ARG A 300 -1.59 22.26 -4.35
C ARG A 300 -2.09 22.45 -2.92
N SER A 301 -2.83 21.48 -2.38
CA SER A 301 -3.35 21.52 -1.01
C SER A 301 -3.08 20.20 -0.30
N PRO A 302 -1.80 19.86 -0.05
CA PRO A 302 -1.47 18.64 0.66
C PRO A 302 -2.05 18.69 2.08
N PRO A 303 -2.43 17.55 2.68
CA PRO A 303 -2.82 17.50 4.07
C PRO A 303 -1.74 18.14 4.95
N ARG A 304 -2.14 18.83 6.02
CA ARG A 304 -1.26 19.63 6.91
C ARG A 304 -0.08 18.87 7.52
N TRP A 305 -0.10 17.54 7.46
CA TRP A 305 0.92 16.62 8.02
C TRP A 305 1.99 16.18 7.00
N VAL A 306 1.89 16.56 5.72
CA VAL A 306 2.90 16.21 4.70
C VAL A 306 4.08 17.17 4.78
N PRO A 307 5.31 16.71 5.08
CA PRO A 307 6.48 17.59 5.16
C PRO A 307 6.73 18.33 3.83
N PRO A 308 7.16 19.60 3.86
CA PRO A 308 7.44 20.40 2.66
C PRO A 308 8.37 19.72 1.63
N SER A 309 9.31 18.89 2.10
CA SER A 309 10.25 18.13 1.26
C SER A 309 9.58 17.05 0.40
N CYS A 310 8.35 16.65 0.70
CA CYS A 310 7.55 15.69 -0.07
C CYS A 310 6.58 16.38 -1.06
N GLN A 311 6.46 17.71 -1.03
CA GLN A 311 5.40 18.46 -1.72
C GLN A 311 5.68 18.73 -3.22
N ALA A 312 6.78 18.22 -3.76
CA ALA A 312 7.14 18.45 -5.17
C ALA A 312 7.92 17.29 -5.78
N LYS A 313 7.31 16.11 -5.96
CA LYS A 313 7.87 15.06 -6.84
C LYS A 313 6.77 14.34 -7.65
N PRO A 314 7.05 14.00 -8.93
CA PRO A 314 6.05 13.53 -9.89
C PRO A 314 5.46 12.14 -9.53
N TRP A 315 4.21 11.89 -9.94
CA TRP A 315 3.34 10.76 -9.54
C TRP A 315 3.39 9.57 -10.52
N LEU A 316 3.25 8.35 -10.01
CA LEU A 316 3.01 7.13 -10.78
C LEU A 316 1.49 6.83 -10.80
N THR A 317 0.94 6.35 -11.91
CA THR A 317 -0.46 5.86 -11.94
C THR A 317 -0.51 4.40 -12.37
N LEU A 318 -1.25 3.58 -11.63
CA LEU A 318 -1.49 2.16 -11.92
C LEU A 318 -3.00 1.95 -12.05
N GLY A 319 -3.46 1.26 -13.10
CA GLY A 319 -4.89 1.01 -13.32
C GLY A 319 -5.22 -0.41 -13.77
N THR A 320 -6.44 -0.86 -13.47
CA THR A 320 -7.05 -2.08 -14.05
C THR A 320 -7.85 -1.72 -15.33
N PRO A 321 -8.72 -2.58 -15.93
CA PRO A 321 -8.98 -2.55 -17.36
C PRO A 321 -9.43 -1.23 -18.01
N ASN A 322 -10.23 -0.42 -17.32
CA ASN A 322 -10.75 0.82 -17.90
C ASN A 322 -9.78 2.01 -17.72
N PRO A 323 -9.25 2.30 -16.50
CA PRO A 323 -8.42 3.48 -16.27
C PRO A 323 -7.06 3.51 -16.98
N ALA A 324 -6.40 2.36 -17.16
CA ALA A 324 -5.04 2.32 -17.66
C ALA A 324 -4.92 2.55 -19.17
N ALA A 325 -5.95 2.18 -19.94
CA ALA A 325 -6.09 2.62 -21.32
C ALA A 325 -6.19 4.16 -21.41
N MET A 326 -6.81 4.81 -20.42
CA MET A 326 -7.10 6.25 -20.45
C MET A 326 -5.91 7.13 -20.11
N LEU A 327 -5.09 6.70 -19.15
CA LEU A 327 -3.82 7.38 -18.83
C LEU A 327 -2.79 7.19 -19.94
N THR A 328 -2.86 6.06 -20.64
CA THR A 328 -2.06 5.88 -21.84
C THR A 328 -2.51 6.88 -22.88
N VAL A 329 -3.82 7.09 -23.11
CA VAL A 329 -4.42 7.98 -24.15
C VAL A 329 -4.32 9.49 -23.86
N CYS A 330 -4.02 9.93 -22.64
CA CYS A 330 -3.90 11.37 -22.32
C CYS A 330 -2.97 12.15 -23.28
N PRO A 331 -3.44 13.22 -23.96
CA PRO A 331 -2.57 14.25 -24.52
C PRO A 331 -1.80 14.95 -23.38
N PRO A 332 -0.70 15.68 -23.67
CA PRO A 332 0.13 16.26 -22.63
C PRO A 332 -0.66 17.27 -21.79
N LEU A 333 -1.12 16.81 -20.62
CA LEU A 333 -1.53 17.67 -19.53
C LEU A 333 -0.27 18.36 -19.00
N PRO A 334 -0.35 19.60 -18.47
CA PRO A 334 0.82 20.36 -18.00
C PRO A 334 1.63 19.66 -16.89
N ARG A 335 1.13 18.55 -16.33
CA ARG A 335 1.87 17.62 -15.46
C ARG A 335 1.50 16.18 -15.79
N CYS A 336 2.17 15.59 -16.79
CA CYS A 336 2.06 14.17 -17.08
C CYS A 336 2.45 13.30 -15.86
N PRO A 337 1.87 12.10 -15.70
CA PRO A 337 2.38 11.14 -14.74
C PRO A 337 3.84 10.80 -15.06
N ARG A 338 4.65 10.58 -14.01
CA ARG A 338 6.06 10.15 -14.11
C ARG A 338 6.19 8.81 -14.84
N ALA A 339 5.20 7.95 -14.66
CA ALA A 339 5.07 6.65 -15.30
C ALA A 339 3.61 6.16 -15.21
N VAL A 340 3.26 5.24 -16.10
CA VAL A 340 1.93 4.61 -16.19
C VAL A 340 2.12 3.11 -16.30
N ALA A 341 1.33 2.31 -15.56
CA ALA A 341 1.22 0.88 -15.81
C ALA A 341 -0.24 0.43 -15.88
N SER A 342 -0.47 -0.62 -16.68
CA SER A 342 -1.77 -1.22 -16.94
C SER A 342 -1.78 -2.68 -16.51
N LEU A 343 -2.82 -3.09 -15.80
CA LEU A 343 -3.11 -4.50 -15.53
C LEU A 343 -4.21 -4.98 -16.48
N ASN A 344 -3.94 -6.12 -17.15
CA ASN A 344 -4.81 -6.84 -18.07
C ASN A 344 -5.12 -6.14 -19.40
N THR A 345 -5.34 -4.82 -19.41
CA THR A 345 -5.75 -4.11 -20.64
C THR A 345 -4.56 -3.69 -21.49
N PRO A 346 -4.48 -4.16 -22.74
CA PRO A 346 -3.47 -3.69 -23.67
C PRO A 346 -3.83 -2.30 -24.18
N TYR A 347 -2.82 -1.47 -24.42
CA TYR A 347 -2.99 -0.27 -25.23
C TYR A 347 -3.04 -0.66 -26.71
N ARG A 348 -4.07 -0.21 -27.43
CA ARG A 348 -4.17 -0.33 -28.89
C ARG A 348 -4.44 1.06 -29.47
N PRO A 349 -3.57 1.59 -30.33
CA PRO A 349 -3.81 2.86 -31.00
C PRO A 349 -5.14 2.85 -31.76
N ALA A 350 -5.83 3.99 -31.77
CA ALA A 350 -7.00 4.15 -32.61
C ALA A 350 -6.61 4.24 -34.09
N ASP A 351 -7.43 3.67 -34.96
CA ASP A 351 -7.20 3.61 -36.40
C ASP A 351 -8.34 4.34 -37.12
N PRO A 352 -8.06 5.47 -37.83
CA PRO A 352 -9.10 6.25 -38.47
C PRO A 352 -9.81 5.50 -39.61
N SER A 353 -9.23 4.41 -40.11
CA SER A 353 -9.83 3.58 -41.17
C SER A 353 -10.83 2.53 -40.64
N VAL A 354 -10.95 2.40 -39.32
CA VAL A 354 -11.73 1.35 -38.66
C VAL A 354 -13.00 1.93 -38.03
N ASP A 355 -14.15 1.33 -38.33
CA ASP A 355 -15.34 1.47 -37.49
C ASP A 355 -15.17 0.59 -36.24
N ILE A 356 -14.97 1.25 -35.10
CA ILE A 356 -14.74 0.57 -33.82
C ILE A 356 -15.92 -0.29 -33.38
N VAL A 357 -17.16 0.13 -33.67
CA VAL A 357 -18.35 -0.59 -33.24
C VAL A 357 -18.48 -1.89 -34.02
N GLU A 358 -18.32 -1.84 -35.34
CA GLU A 358 -18.35 -3.05 -36.18
C GLU A 358 -17.17 -3.98 -35.87
N LYS A 359 -15.98 -3.42 -35.64
CA LYS A 359 -14.82 -4.21 -35.19
C LYS A 359 -15.10 -4.90 -33.85
N MET A 360 -15.68 -4.22 -32.87
CA MET A 360 -16.01 -4.82 -31.58
C MET A 360 -17.10 -5.90 -31.70
N LYS A 361 -18.11 -5.71 -32.55
CA LYS A 361 -19.14 -6.73 -32.83
C LYS A 361 -18.55 -8.02 -33.39
N SER A 362 -17.45 -7.93 -34.15
CA SER A 362 -16.76 -9.11 -34.70
C SER A 362 -16.09 -10.01 -33.64
N TYR A 363 -15.93 -9.53 -32.40
CA TYR A 363 -15.35 -10.30 -31.30
C TYR A 363 -16.44 -10.71 -30.30
N PRO A 364 -16.81 -12.01 -30.24
CA PRO A 364 -17.86 -12.49 -29.33
C PRO A 364 -17.63 -12.18 -27.85
N THR A 365 -16.36 -12.02 -27.44
CA THR A 365 -15.96 -11.67 -26.06
C THR A 365 -16.47 -10.30 -25.62
N PHE A 366 -16.77 -9.38 -26.55
CA PHE A 366 -17.28 -8.04 -26.23
C PHE A 366 -18.82 -7.93 -26.28
N ASP A 367 -19.53 -9.04 -26.49
CA ASP A 367 -21.00 -9.05 -26.60
C ASP A 367 -21.70 -8.40 -25.38
N TYR A 368 -21.14 -8.60 -24.18
CA TYR A 368 -21.64 -7.99 -22.95
C TYR A 368 -21.61 -6.46 -22.96
N GLN A 369 -20.64 -5.84 -23.64
CA GLN A 369 -20.55 -4.37 -23.70
C GLN A 369 -21.71 -3.77 -24.51
N PHE A 370 -22.23 -4.53 -25.48
CA PHE A 370 -23.43 -4.16 -26.23
C PHE A 370 -24.71 -4.35 -25.42
N TYR A 371 -24.75 -5.34 -24.53
CA TYR A 371 -25.84 -5.48 -23.54
C TYR A 371 -25.91 -4.28 -22.58
N PHE A 372 -24.77 -3.68 -22.24
CA PHE A 372 -24.72 -2.52 -21.34
C PHE A 372 -25.17 -1.20 -21.98
N GLN A 373 -25.37 -1.13 -23.30
CA GLN A 373 -25.59 0.15 -23.99
C GLN A 373 -26.92 0.81 -23.61
N GLU A 374 -28.01 0.04 -23.52
CA GLU A 374 -29.33 0.57 -23.22
C GLU A 374 -29.44 0.94 -21.73
N PRO A 375 -29.64 2.22 -21.37
CA PRO A 375 -29.82 2.64 -19.98
C PRO A 375 -31.01 1.96 -19.30
N GLY A 376 -30.81 1.46 -18.09
CA GLY A 376 -31.84 0.82 -17.28
C GLY A 376 -31.98 -0.69 -17.49
N VAL A 377 -31.48 -1.24 -18.61
CA VAL A 377 -31.59 -2.69 -18.89
C VAL A 377 -30.62 -3.49 -18.02
N ALA A 378 -29.33 -3.20 -18.11
CA ALA A 378 -28.32 -3.90 -17.33
C ALA A 378 -28.42 -3.53 -15.84
N GLU A 379 -28.74 -2.27 -15.52
CA GLU A 379 -29.01 -1.81 -14.16
C GLU A 379 -30.09 -2.69 -13.49
N ALA A 380 -31.24 -2.88 -14.15
CA ALA A 380 -32.34 -3.66 -13.59
C ALA A 380 -31.95 -5.13 -13.30
N GLU A 381 -31.06 -5.73 -14.09
CA GLU A 381 -30.55 -7.07 -13.81
C GLU A 381 -29.54 -7.07 -12.65
N LEU A 382 -28.55 -6.17 -12.68
CA LEU A 382 -27.43 -6.17 -11.74
C LEU A 382 -27.82 -5.70 -10.33
N GLU A 383 -28.79 -4.79 -10.24
CA GLU A 383 -29.28 -4.21 -8.97
C GLU A 383 -30.35 -5.06 -8.30
N LYS A 384 -30.99 -5.99 -9.02
CA LYS A 384 -32.02 -6.88 -8.46
C LYS A 384 -31.51 -7.67 -7.25
N ASP A 385 -30.27 -8.15 -7.33
CA ASP A 385 -29.54 -8.75 -6.22
C ASP A 385 -28.05 -8.46 -6.40
N ILE A 386 -27.60 -7.35 -5.80
CA ILE A 386 -26.20 -6.89 -5.86
C ILE A 386 -25.25 -7.96 -5.30
N GLY A 387 -25.66 -8.68 -4.25
CA GLY A 387 -24.84 -9.73 -3.65
C GLY A 387 -24.62 -10.90 -4.60
N ARG A 388 -25.66 -11.34 -5.31
CA ARG A 388 -25.57 -12.33 -6.38
C ARG A 388 -24.69 -11.83 -7.52
N THR A 389 -24.92 -10.60 -7.99
CA THR A 389 -24.14 -9.96 -9.05
C THR A 389 -22.64 -10.00 -8.75
N LEU A 390 -22.24 -9.49 -7.58
CA LEU A 390 -20.83 -9.42 -7.18
C LEU A 390 -20.20 -10.80 -7.00
N LYS A 391 -20.94 -11.78 -6.45
CA LYS A 391 -20.46 -13.17 -6.35
C LYS A 391 -20.21 -13.75 -7.74
N VAL A 392 -21.09 -13.52 -8.71
CA VAL A 392 -20.92 -14.05 -10.09
C VAL A 392 -19.75 -13.36 -10.80
N LEU A 393 -19.66 -12.03 -10.73
CA LEU A 393 -18.70 -11.26 -11.51
C LEU A 393 -17.28 -11.26 -10.93
N ILE A 394 -17.13 -11.16 -9.61
CA ILE A 394 -15.82 -11.09 -8.95
C ILE A 394 -15.49 -12.48 -8.39
N ARG A 395 -15.02 -13.36 -9.28
CA ARG A 395 -14.74 -14.77 -8.97
C ARG A 395 -13.52 -15.29 -9.74
N SER A 396 -12.85 -16.28 -9.15
CA SER A 396 -11.73 -16.97 -9.77
C SER A 396 -12.15 -17.75 -11.02
N THR A 397 -11.30 -17.72 -12.05
CA THR A 397 -11.47 -18.49 -13.29
C THR A 397 -10.88 -19.89 -13.21
N ARG A 398 -10.34 -20.30 -12.05
CA ARG A 398 -9.85 -21.68 -11.82
C ARG A 398 -11.01 -22.66 -12.03
N ARG A 399 -10.75 -23.73 -12.79
CA ARG A 399 -11.78 -24.69 -13.25
C ARG A 399 -12.63 -25.27 -12.11
N GLU A 400 -12.05 -25.46 -10.93
CA GLU A 400 -12.72 -26.03 -9.75
C GLU A 400 -13.84 -25.13 -9.18
N VAL A 401 -13.74 -23.82 -9.38
CA VAL A 401 -14.62 -22.81 -8.76
C VAL A 401 -15.26 -21.86 -9.77
N ALA A 402 -14.94 -22.03 -11.05
CA ALA A 402 -15.49 -21.25 -12.15
C ALA A 402 -16.98 -21.55 -12.33
N LEU A 403 -17.75 -20.51 -12.65
CA LEU A 403 -19.17 -20.65 -13.00
C LEU A 403 -19.36 -20.48 -14.50
N HIS A 404 -20.20 -21.33 -15.07
CA HIS A 404 -20.64 -21.25 -16.46
C HIS A 404 -22.00 -20.54 -16.53
N PRO A 405 -22.34 -19.86 -17.64
CA PRO A 405 -21.70 -19.93 -18.98
C PRO A 405 -20.63 -18.85 -19.30
N GLY A 406 -20.14 -18.08 -18.33
CA GLY A 406 -19.17 -16.99 -18.58
C GLY A 406 -19.79 -15.76 -19.28
N PRO A 407 -19.01 -14.77 -19.74
CA PRO A 407 -19.53 -13.51 -20.31
C PRO A 407 -19.85 -13.58 -21.81
N LEU A 408 -19.99 -14.79 -22.38
CA LEU A 408 -20.28 -14.96 -23.80
C LEU A 408 -21.79 -15.02 -24.05
N ARG A 409 -22.19 -14.54 -25.25
CA ARG A 409 -23.57 -14.62 -25.77
C ARG A 409 -24.60 -14.02 -24.80
N VAL A 410 -24.24 -12.92 -24.15
CA VAL A 410 -25.03 -12.25 -23.12
C VAL A 410 -26.36 -11.75 -23.69
N ARG A 411 -26.33 -11.14 -24.88
CA ARG A 411 -27.56 -10.64 -25.52
C ARG A 411 -28.49 -11.77 -25.93
N GLU A 412 -27.94 -12.89 -26.42
CA GLU A 412 -28.74 -14.07 -26.79
C GLU A 412 -29.34 -14.77 -25.56
N ARG A 413 -28.62 -14.77 -24.43
CA ARG A 413 -29.12 -15.26 -23.14
C ARG A 413 -30.18 -14.35 -22.52
N GLY A 414 -30.26 -13.09 -22.96
CA GLY A 414 -31.16 -12.08 -22.40
C GLY A 414 -30.67 -11.43 -21.11
N GLY A 415 -29.39 -11.60 -20.74
CA GLY A 415 -28.82 -11.01 -19.54
C GLY A 415 -27.45 -11.58 -19.16
N LEU A 416 -26.68 -10.80 -18.41
CA LEU A 416 -25.34 -11.15 -17.94
C LEU A 416 -25.38 -12.29 -16.92
N LEU A 417 -26.39 -12.30 -16.05
CA LEU A 417 -26.58 -13.27 -14.97
C LEU A 417 -27.49 -14.44 -15.36
N VAL A 418 -28.20 -14.37 -16.50
CA VAL A 418 -29.11 -15.43 -16.96
C VAL A 418 -28.36 -16.74 -17.21
N GLY A 419 -28.71 -17.80 -16.50
CA GLY A 419 -28.03 -19.10 -16.57
C GLY A 419 -26.96 -19.31 -15.49
N PHE A 420 -26.67 -18.31 -14.66
CA PHE A 420 -25.94 -18.51 -13.39
C PHE A 420 -26.91 -18.87 -12.26
N PRO A 421 -26.45 -19.57 -11.21
CA PRO A 421 -27.28 -19.88 -10.04
C PRO A 421 -27.89 -18.62 -9.41
N GLU A 422 -29.13 -18.72 -8.92
CA GLU A 422 -29.75 -17.64 -8.13
C GLU A 422 -29.00 -17.41 -6.80
N ASN A 423 -28.53 -18.49 -6.17
CA ASN A 423 -27.70 -18.46 -4.98
C ASN A 423 -26.29 -19.00 -5.29
N PRO A 424 -25.41 -18.20 -5.94
CA PRO A 424 -24.06 -18.64 -6.24
C PRO A 424 -23.27 -18.85 -4.93
N PRO A 425 -22.32 -19.80 -4.90
CA PRO A 425 -21.47 -20.01 -3.73
C PRO A 425 -20.69 -18.74 -3.38
N ALA A 426 -20.06 -18.70 -2.20
CA ALA A 426 -19.19 -17.58 -1.82
C ALA A 426 -18.01 -17.44 -2.77
N SER A 427 -17.62 -16.19 -3.09
CA SER A 427 -16.39 -15.94 -3.85
C SER A 427 -15.19 -16.00 -2.92
N GLN A 428 -14.15 -16.73 -3.30
CA GLN A 428 -12.89 -16.71 -2.54
C GLN A 428 -12.14 -15.37 -2.66
N ILE A 429 -12.43 -14.59 -3.71
CA ILE A 429 -11.84 -13.26 -3.93
C ILE A 429 -12.55 -12.19 -3.11
N LEU A 430 -13.83 -12.39 -2.80
CA LEU A 430 -14.64 -11.52 -1.92
C LEU A 430 -15.23 -12.33 -0.77
N PRO A 431 -14.47 -12.50 0.33
CA PRO A 431 -14.99 -13.07 1.57
C PRO A 431 -16.15 -12.21 2.11
N GLY A 432 -16.86 -12.75 3.12
CA GLY A 432 -18.07 -12.14 3.68
C GLY A 432 -17.95 -10.63 3.98
N PRO A 433 -16.98 -10.18 4.79
CA PRO A 433 -16.83 -8.76 5.14
C PRO A 433 -16.58 -7.86 3.91
N GLU A 434 -15.70 -8.26 3.00
CA GLU A 434 -15.42 -7.50 1.78
C GLU A 434 -16.64 -7.47 0.86
N LEU A 435 -17.35 -8.58 0.69
CA LEU A 435 -18.57 -8.61 -0.11
C LEU A 435 -19.62 -7.63 0.46
N GLN A 436 -19.82 -7.62 1.78
CA GLN A 436 -20.74 -6.67 2.41
C GLN A 436 -20.33 -5.22 2.19
N TYR A 437 -19.02 -4.94 2.24
CA TYR A 437 -18.52 -3.62 1.90
C TYR A 437 -18.88 -3.22 0.46
N TYR A 438 -18.63 -4.08 -0.53
CA TYR A 438 -19.00 -3.78 -1.92
C TYR A 438 -20.52 -3.60 -2.07
N ILE A 439 -21.35 -4.46 -1.46
CA ILE A 439 -22.81 -4.33 -1.50
C ILE A 439 -23.22 -2.93 -1.02
N GLN A 440 -22.74 -2.50 0.16
CA GLN A 440 -23.06 -1.17 0.69
C GLN A 440 -22.64 -0.03 -0.23
N ARG A 441 -21.54 -0.18 -0.97
CA ARG A 441 -21.09 0.84 -1.95
C ARG A 441 -22.00 0.89 -3.18
N PHE A 442 -22.37 -0.25 -3.74
CA PHE A 442 -23.25 -0.32 -4.89
C PHE A 442 -24.72 -0.03 -4.55
N GLU A 443 -25.18 -0.28 -3.32
CA GLU A 443 -26.49 0.19 -2.84
C GLU A 443 -26.58 1.71 -2.80
N LYS A 444 -25.45 2.41 -2.56
CA LYS A 444 -25.39 3.87 -2.52
C LYS A 444 -25.33 4.50 -3.92
N SER A 445 -24.50 3.97 -4.82
CA SER A 445 -24.24 4.59 -6.13
C SER A 445 -25.04 3.97 -7.29
N GLY A 446 -25.57 2.76 -7.10
CA GLY A 446 -26.12 1.95 -8.19
C GLY A 446 -25.06 1.50 -9.21
N PHE A 447 -25.53 0.93 -10.31
CA PHE A 447 -24.73 0.47 -11.45
C PHE A 447 -24.79 1.41 -12.66
N SER A 448 -25.68 2.42 -12.70
CA SER A 448 -25.78 3.35 -13.83
C SER A 448 -24.45 4.07 -14.12
N GLY A 449 -23.83 4.67 -13.10
CA GLY A 449 -22.53 5.33 -13.23
C GLY A 449 -21.45 4.37 -13.75
N PRO A 450 -21.24 3.20 -13.09
CA PRO A 450 -20.32 2.15 -13.53
C PRO A 450 -20.54 1.70 -14.98
N LEU A 451 -21.80 1.52 -15.41
CA LEU A 451 -22.16 1.09 -16.77
C LEU A 451 -21.95 2.20 -17.80
N ASN A 452 -22.12 3.48 -17.44
CA ASN A 452 -21.90 4.62 -18.35
C ASN A 452 -20.45 4.68 -18.89
N TRP A 453 -19.47 4.10 -18.20
CA TRP A 453 -18.11 3.94 -18.72
C TRP A 453 -18.05 3.15 -20.04
N TYR A 454 -19.02 2.27 -20.29
CA TYR A 454 -19.13 1.48 -21.53
C TYR A 454 -19.98 2.14 -22.61
N ARG A 455 -20.71 3.21 -22.30
CA ARG A 455 -21.67 3.88 -23.19
C ARG A 455 -21.08 5.02 -24.03
N ASN A 456 -19.75 5.14 -24.01
CA ASN A 456 -19.01 6.22 -24.68
C ASN A 456 -18.10 5.71 -25.82
N MET A 457 -18.35 4.53 -26.40
CA MET A 457 -17.44 3.88 -27.38
C MET A 457 -17.02 4.80 -28.54
N GLN A 458 -17.98 5.43 -29.21
CA GLN A 458 -17.73 6.32 -30.35
C GLN A 458 -17.02 7.64 -29.93
N PRO A 459 -17.50 8.38 -28.92
CA PRO A 459 -16.76 9.53 -28.37
C PRO A 459 -15.31 9.18 -27.99
N ASN A 460 -15.09 8.07 -27.31
CA ASN A 460 -13.78 7.61 -26.87
C ASN A 460 -12.86 7.31 -28.05
N TRP A 461 -13.39 6.67 -29.11
CA TRP A 461 -12.64 6.42 -30.34
C TRP A 461 -12.23 7.70 -31.06
N ARG A 462 -13.16 8.66 -31.20
CA ARG A 462 -12.86 9.97 -31.81
C ARG A 462 -11.81 10.73 -31.01
N TRP A 463 -11.89 10.71 -29.68
CA TRP A 463 -10.89 11.33 -28.82
C TRP A 463 -9.53 10.65 -28.97
N ALA A 464 -9.47 9.32 -28.97
CA ALA A 464 -8.22 8.58 -29.17
C ALA A 464 -7.57 8.89 -30.54
N LEU A 465 -8.35 9.08 -31.60
CA LEU A 465 -7.87 9.52 -32.92
C LEU A 465 -7.33 10.96 -32.92
N SER A 466 -7.78 11.81 -31.99
CA SER A 466 -7.33 13.20 -31.88
C SER A 466 -5.94 13.34 -31.24
N VAL A 467 -5.40 12.28 -30.65
CA VAL A 467 -4.11 12.29 -29.98
C VAL A 467 -2.99 12.13 -31.01
N LYS A 468 -2.46 13.26 -31.49
CA LYS A 468 -1.52 13.31 -32.62
C LYS A 468 -0.05 13.00 -32.27
N ASP A 469 0.36 13.17 -31.02
CA ASP A 469 1.80 13.12 -30.65
C ASP A 469 2.11 12.00 -29.66
N ARG A 470 2.37 10.80 -30.19
CA ARG A 470 2.92 9.68 -29.43
C ARG A 470 4.21 9.21 -30.07
N LYS A 471 5.26 9.11 -29.26
CA LYS A 471 6.54 8.56 -29.69
C LYS A 471 6.75 7.24 -28.94
N HIS A 472 6.84 6.15 -29.69
CA HIS A 472 7.09 4.82 -29.16
C HIS A 472 8.57 4.47 -29.39
N LEU A 473 9.24 3.96 -28.35
CA LEU A 473 10.60 3.45 -28.44
C LEU A 473 10.54 1.92 -28.51
N GLU A 474 10.66 1.39 -29.72
CA GLU A 474 10.74 -0.06 -29.94
C GLU A 474 12.04 -0.63 -29.35
N GLU A 475 11.98 -1.88 -28.89
CA GLU A 475 13.12 -2.63 -28.35
C GLU A 475 13.83 -1.89 -27.21
N CYS A 476 13.05 -1.38 -26.27
CA CYS A 476 13.54 -0.69 -25.08
C CYS A 476 12.86 -1.26 -23.83
N GLY A 477 13.67 -1.78 -22.91
CA GLY A 477 13.24 -2.32 -21.64
C GLY A 477 12.98 -1.26 -20.58
N HIS A 478 12.94 -1.72 -19.33
CA HIS A 478 12.48 -0.94 -18.18
C HIS A 478 13.34 0.31 -17.89
N TRP A 479 14.62 0.30 -18.25
CA TRP A 479 15.55 1.41 -17.98
C TRP A 479 15.75 2.28 -19.21
N THR A 480 14.64 2.79 -19.77
CA THR A 480 14.60 3.49 -21.06
C THR A 480 15.65 4.60 -21.21
N GLN A 481 15.92 5.36 -20.14
CA GLN A 481 16.94 6.41 -20.11
C GLN A 481 18.39 5.93 -20.19
N MET A 482 18.66 4.65 -19.94
CA MET A 482 20.00 4.04 -19.98
C MET A 482 20.15 3.06 -21.15
N GLU A 483 19.05 2.39 -21.53
CA GLU A 483 19.05 1.42 -22.63
C GLU A 483 18.99 2.09 -24.01
N ARG A 484 18.24 3.19 -24.15
CA ARG A 484 18.11 3.92 -25.41
C ARG A 484 18.27 5.44 -25.22
N PRO A 485 19.34 5.92 -24.55
CA PRO A 485 19.50 7.32 -24.16
C PRO A 485 19.45 8.28 -25.35
N ALA A 486 20.08 7.94 -26.47
CA ALA A 486 20.11 8.79 -27.66
C ALA A 486 18.73 8.89 -28.35
N ALA A 487 17.98 7.79 -28.41
CA ALA A 487 16.66 7.77 -29.04
C ALA A 487 15.63 8.45 -28.14
N LEU A 488 15.72 8.24 -26.83
CA LEU A 488 14.93 8.97 -25.83
C LEU A 488 15.21 10.47 -25.90
N ASN A 489 16.48 10.89 -25.91
CA ASN A 489 16.84 12.31 -25.99
C ASN A 489 16.33 12.97 -27.27
N ARG A 490 16.41 12.27 -28.42
CA ARG A 490 15.88 12.78 -29.69
C ARG A 490 14.37 13.00 -29.64
N ILE A 491 13.63 12.01 -29.13
CA ILE A 491 12.17 12.10 -28.95
C ILE A 491 11.80 13.26 -28.02
N LEU A 492 12.53 13.42 -26.92
CA LEU A 492 12.29 14.50 -25.96
C LEU A 492 12.60 15.88 -26.55
N LEU A 493 13.71 16.02 -27.28
CA LEU A 493 14.11 17.29 -27.91
C LEU A 493 13.17 17.68 -29.06
N GLU A 494 12.80 16.75 -29.94
CA GLU A 494 11.82 16.98 -31.00
C GLU A 494 10.45 17.39 -30.44
N TRP A 495 10.04 16.80 -29.31
CA TRP A 495 8.81 17.18 -28.63
C TRP A 495 8.90 18.56 -28.01
N LEU A 496 10.02 18.88 -27.32
CA LEU A 496 10.24 20.19 -26.70
C LEU A 496 10.29 21.33 -27.72
N GLU A 497 10.90 21.10 -28.89
CA GLU A 497 10.96 22.06 -30.00
C GLU A 497 9.58 22.32 -30.64
N GLY A 498 8.64 21.37 -30.50
CA GLY A 498 7.27 21.47 -31.00
C GLY A 498 6.27 22.14 -30.05
N LEU A 499 6.67 22.49 -28.83
CA LEU A 499 5.81 23.20 -27.88
C LEU A 499 5.65 24.68 -28.28
N PRO A 500 4.43 25.25 -28.23
CA PRO A 500 4.24 26.67 -28.47
C PRO A 500 4.97 27.49 -27.40
N PRO A 501 5.60 28.63 -27.74
CA PRO A 501 6.31 29.47 -26.76
C PRO A 501 5.34 29.93 -25.67
N ASP A 502 5.78 29.87 -24.42
CA ASP A 502 5.00 30.23 -23.23
C ASP A 502 4.23 31.54 -23.44
N THR A 503 2.90 31.49 -23.31
CA THR A 503 2.11 32.71 -23.17
C THR A 503 2.44 33.31 -21.80
N PRO A 504 2.92 34.57 -21.72
CA PRO A 504 3.28 35.14 -20.43
C PRO A 504 2.06 35.19 -19.50
N PRO A 505 2.24 35.03 -18.18
CA PRO A 505 1.13 35.06 -17.23
C PRO A 505 0.37 36.40 -17.34
N PRO A 506 -0.95 36.42 -17.09
CA PRO A 506 -1.71 37.67 -17.08
C PRO A 506 -1.06 38.63 -16.10
N LYS A 507 -0.76 39.85 -16.57
CA LYS A 507 -0.27 40.94 -15.73
C LYS A 507 -1.29 41.15 -14.60
N ILE A 508 -0.90 40.80 -13.38
CA ILE A 508 -1.57 41.27 -12.18
C ILE A 508 -1.39 42.79 -12.18
N SER A 509 -2.46 43.52 -12.49
CA SER A 509 -2.47 44.97 -12.32
C SER A 509 -2.44 45.25 -10.82
N ARG A 510 -1.45 46.01 -10.38
CA ARG A 510 -1.43 46.58 -9.04
C ARG A 510 -2.61 47.53 -8.90
N LEU A 511 -3.38 47.37 -7.83
CA LEU A 511 -3.81 48.42 -6.90
C LEU A 511 -4.07 47.77 -5.55
#